data_AF-A0A392S388-F1
#
_entry.id   AF-A0A392S388-F1
#
_cell.length_a   1.000
_cell.length_b   1.000
_cell.length_c   1.000
_cell.angle_alpha   90.00
_cell.angle_beta   90.00
_cell.angle_gamma   90.00
#
_symmetry.space_group_name_H-M   'P 1'
#
loop_
_entity.id
_entity.type
_entity.pdbx_description
1 polymer ?
#
loop_
_entity_poly.entity_id
_entity_poly.type
_entity_poly.pdbx_seq_one_letter_code
_entity_poly.pdbx_strand_id
1 'polypeptide(L)' 'MWMAQGYLECPVEEKCMEDVGNQFVNTFLMKSFFQDAKMNVDGDIDSFKMHDLIYDLATQVAGNDCCYLDSKTKICL' A
#
# COMPACT_ATOMS: atom_id res chain seq x y z
N MET A 1 2.72 8.43 0.44
CA MET A 1 2.26 8.38 -0.97
C MET A 1 0.75 8.52 -1.10
N TRP A 2 -0.07 7.62 -0.53
CA TRP A 2 -1.53 7.66 -0.70
C TRP A 2 -2.21 8.95 -0.23
N MET A 3 -1.68 9.58 0.83
CA MET A 3 -2.13 10.91 1.26
C MET A 3 -1.95 11.98 0.16
N ALA A 4 -0.78 12.03 -0.47
CA ALA A 4 -0.48 13.00 -1.52
C ALA A 4 -1.24 12.74 -2.83
N GLN A 5 -1.59 11.48 -3.09
CA GLN A 5 -2.39 11.06 -4.25
C GLN A 5 -3.89 11.26 -4.04
N GLY A 6 -4.32 11.62 -2.82
CA GLY A 6 -5.73 11.82 -2.49
C GLY A 6 -6.55 10.52 -2.41
N TYR A 7 -5.91 9.37 -2.23
CA TYR A 7 -6.60 8.07 -2.12
C TYR A 7 -7.22 7.84 -0.73
N LEU A 8 -6.77 8.58 0.27
CA LEU A 8 -7.26 8.46 1.64
C LEU A 8 -8.27 9.59 1.90
N GLU A 9 -9.50 9.21 2.17
CA GLU A 9 -10.48 10.12 2.75
C GLU A 9 -10.32 10.09 4.28
N CYS A 10 -10.23 11.27 4.90
CA CYS A 10 -10.28 11.36 6.36
C CYS A 10 -11.71 11.73 6.78
N PRO A 11 -12.51 10.77 7.28
CA PRO A 11 -13.91 11.03 7.61
C PRO A 11 -14.10 11.80 8.93
N VAL A 12 -13.04 11.96 9.73
CA VAL A 12 -13.11 12.57 11.08
C VAL A 12 -11.97 13.57 11.23
N GLU A 13 -12.29 14.81 11.60
CA GLU A 13 -11.32 15.91 11.74
C GLU A 13 -10.19 15.62 12.75
N GLU A 14 -10.44 14.72 13.72
CA GLU A 14 -9.48 14.36 14.77
C GLU A 14 -8.49 13.24 14.37
N LYS A 15 -8.71 12.51 13.27
CA LYS A 15 -7.78 11.46 12.83
C LYS A 15 -6.70 12.04 11.93
N CYS A 16 -5.43 11.72 12.22
CA CYS A 16 -4.36 12.03 11.29
C CYS A 16 -4.51 11.17 10.03
N MET A 17 -4.17 11.71 8.86
CA MET A 17 -4.19 10.94 7.62
C MET A 17 -3.25 9.71 7.66
N GLU A 18 -2.21 9.78 8.49
CA GLU A 18 -1.32 8.66 8.79
C GLU A 18 -2.07 7.50 9.46
N ASP A 19 -2.89 7.78 10.48
CA ASP A 19 -3.72 6.77 11.16
C ASP A 19 -4.71 6.12 10.20
N VAL A 20 -5.27 6.90 9.27
CA VAL A 20 -6.13 6.38 8.20
C VAL A 20 -5.35 5.43 7.30
N GLY A 21 -4.15 5.84 6.86
CA GLY A 21 -3.24 4.99 6.09
C GLY A 21 -2.91 3.68 6.80
N ASN A 22 -2.57 3.74 8.09
CA ASN A 22 -2.25 2.57 8.90
C ASN A 22 -3.45 1.61 9.06
N GLN A 23 -4.68 2.13 9.17
CA GLN A 23 -5.89 1.28 9.18
C GLN A 23 -6.09 0.54 7.85
N PHE A 24 -5.79 1.16 6.70
CA PHE A 24 -5.84 0.48 5.41
C PHE A 24 -4.77 -0.60 5.30
N VAL A 25 -3.53 -0.30 5.68
CA VAL A 25 -2.43 -1.30 5.70
C VAL A 25 -2.80 -2.49 6.61
N ASN A 26 -3.32 -2.22 7.81
CA ASN A 26 -3.82 -3.28 8.71
C ASN A 26 -4.93 -4.12 8.08
N THR A 27 -5.85 -3.51 7.35
CA THR A 27 -6.91 -4.25 6.65
C THR A 27 -6.34 -5.17 5.57
N PHE A 28 -5.32 -4.72 4.83
CA PHE A 28 -4.65 -5.55 3.83
C PHE A 28 -3.87 -6.71 4.47
N LEU A 29 -3.25 -6.49 5.64
CA LEU A 29 -2.63 -7.57 6.41
C LEU A 29 -3.66 -8.59 6.90
N MET A 30 -4.79 -8.13 7.45
CA MET A 30 -5.89 -9.00 7.90
C MET A 30 -6.51 -9.83 6.77
N LYS A 31 -6.51 -9.29 5.55
CA LYS A 31 -6.99 -9.98 4.34
C LYS A 31 -5.92 -10.86 3.67
N SER A 32 -4.72 -10.96 4.26
CA SER A 32 -3.58 -11.66 3.67
C SER A 32 -3.17 -11.13 2.29
N PHE A 33 -3.38 -9.84 2.04
CA PHE A 33 -2.88 -9.19 0.82
C PHE A 33 -1.41 -8.82 0.99
N PHE A 34 -1.05 -8.46 2.22
CA PHE A 34 0.33 -8.21 2.64
C PHE A 34 0.78 -9.28 3.64
N GLN A 35 2.09 -9.55 3.63
CA GLN A 35 2.77 -10.49 4.51
C GLN A 35 4.07 -9.89 5.04
N ASP A 36 4.74 -10.60 5.95
CA ASP A 36 6.03 -10.21 6.54
C ASP A 36 6.02 -8.79 7.15
N ALA A 37 4.91 -8.39 7.78
CA ALA A 37 4.84 -7.10 8.45
C ALA A 37 5.86 -7.02 9.57
N LYS A 38 6.66 -5.95 9.57
CA LYS A 38 7.59 -5.62 10.64
C LYS A 38 7.09 -4.40 11.39
N MET A 39 7.10 -4.49 12.71
CA MET A 39 6.76 -3.38 13.58
C MET A 39 8.04 -2.67 14.03
N ASN A 40 7.97 -1.35 14.17
CA ASN A 40 9.03 -0.57 14.79
C ASN A 40 8.92 -0.62 16.33
N VAL A 41 9.82 0.10 17.01
CA VAL A 41 9.84 0.19 18.48
C VAL A 41 8.62 0.88 19.08
N ASP A 42 7.92 1.69 18.28
CA ASP A 42 6.74 2.45 18.67
C ASP A 42 5.44 1.65 18.46
N GLY A 43 5.54 0.45 17.85
CA GLY A 43 4.41 -0.44 17.58
C GLY A 43 3.72 -0.23 16.23
N ASP A 44 4.24 0.68 15.40
CA ASP A 44 3.74 0.96 14.06
C ASP A 44 4.35 0.03 13.01
N ILE A 45 3.63 -0.15 11.90
CA ILE A 45 4.08 -0.98 10.79
C ILE A 45 5.16 -0.21 10.00
N ASP A 46 6.39 -0.70 10.07
CA ASP A 46 7.55 -0.13 9.38
C ASP A 46 7.69 -0.64 7.94
N SER A 47 7.42 -1.93 7.73
CA SER A 47 7.47 -2.54 6.39
C SER A 47 6.59 -3.76 6.26
N PHE A 48 6.20 -4.08 5.03
CA PHE A 48 5.42 -5.27 4.66
C PHE A 48 5.75 -5.64 3.21
N LYS A 49 5.39 -6.85 2.79
CA LYS A 49 5.54 -7.32 1.40
C LYS A 49 4.18 -7.64 0.80
N MET A 50 3.97 -7.30 -0.47
CA MET A 50 2.82 -7.77 -1.24
C MET A 50 3.05 -9.21 -1.71
N HIS A 51 2.01 -10.04 -1.71
CA HIS A 51 2.08 -11.38 -2.29
C HIS A 51 2.21 -11.31 -3.81
N ASP A 52 2.97 -12.24 -4.40
CA ASP A 52 3.13 -12.37 -5.86
C ASP A 52 1.76 -12.50 -6.56
N LEU A 53 0.81 -13.25 -5.99
CA LEU A 53 -0.54 -13.38 -6.56
C LEU A 53 -1.34 -12.07 -6.57
N ILE A 54 -1.19 -11.24 -5.53
CA ILE A 54 -1.86 -9.93 -5.44
C ILE A 54 -1.17 -8.95 -6.37
N TYR A 55 0.15 -9.04 -6.49
CA TYR A 55 0.94 -8.27 -7.44
C TYR A 55 0.56 -8.59 -8.88
N ASP A 56 0.45 -9.88 -9.24
CA ASP A 56 0.04 -10.33 -10.57
C ASP A 56 -1.39 -9.84 -10.90
N LEU A 57 -2.31 -9.95 -9.93
CA LEU A 57 -3.66 -9.45 -10.09
C LEU A 57 -3.70 -7.93 -10.27
N ALA A 58 -2.97 -7.17 -9.43
CA ALA A 58 -2.90 -5.72 -9.53
C ALA A 58 -2.31 -5.28 -10.89
N THR A 59 -1.30 -5.99 -11.36
CA THR A 59 -0.68 -5.79 -12.68
C THR A 59 -1.69 -6.04 -13.79
N GLN A 60 -2.42 -7.15 -13.74
CA GLN A 60 -3.44 -7.48 -14.73
C GLN A 60 -4.60 -6.49 -14.76
N VAL A 61 -5.06 -6.03 -13.58
CA VAL A 61 -6.17 -5.07 -13.46
C VAL A 61 -5.74 -3.67 -13.89
N ALA A 62 -4.51 -3.26 -13.56
CA ALA A 62 -4.00 -1.95 -13.93
C ALA A 62 -3.74 -1.81 -15.44
N GLY A 63 -3.46 -2.93 -16.14
CA GLY A 63 -3.20 -2.92 -17.57
C GLY A 63 -2.14 -1.88 -17.95
N ASN A 64 -2.44 -1.05 -18.95
CA ASN A 64 -1.55 0.02 -19.44
C ASN A 64 -1.64 1.34 -18.66
N ASP A 65 -2.48 1.42 -17.64
CA ASP A 65 -2.70 2.65 -16.87
C ASP A 65 -1.71 2.81 -15.70
N CYS A 66 -0.78 1.85 -15.53
CA CYS A 66 0.22 1.88 -14.47
C CYS A 66 1.65 1.73 -15.01
N CYS A 67 2.58 2.53 -14.49
CA CYS A 67 4.00 2.47 -14.79
C CYS A 67 4.78 2.08 -13.53
N TYR A 68 5.54 0.99 -13.57
CA TYR A 68 6.50 0.68 -12.49
C TYR A 68 7.82 1.39 -12.78
N LEU A 69 8.29 2.17 -11.80
CA LEU A 69 9.61 2.80 -11.84
C LEU A 69 10.59 1.94 -11.04
N ASP A 70 11.25 1.00 -11.71
CA ASP A 70 12.48 0.40 -11.18
C ASP A 70 13.67 1.27 -11.57
N SER A 71 14.65 1.45 -10.68
CA SER A 71 15.85 2.26 -10.94
C SER A 71 16.69 1.77 -12.13
N LYS A 72 16.40 0.60 -12.71
CA LYS A 72 17.08 0.05 -13.90
C LYS A 72 16.22 0.00 -15.16
N THR A 73 14.88 0.01 -15.07
CA THR A 73 14.01 -0.12 -16.24
C THR A 73 12.64 0.52 -15.99
N LYS A 74 12.20 1.36 -16.93
CA LYS A 74 10.81 1.82 -16.98
C LYS A 74 9.99 0.74 -17.70
N ILE A 75 9.19 0.00 -16.94
CA ILE A 75 8.23 -0.95 -17.51
C ILE A 75 6.89 -0.23 -17.50
N CYS A 76 6.46 0.24 -18.67
CA CYS A 76 5.03 0.47 -18.90
C CYS A 76 4.41 -0.92 -19.06
N LEU A 77 3.52 -1.25 -18.13
CA LEU A 77 2.66 -2.42 -18.27
C LEU A 77 1.67 -2.22 -19.41
#